data_AF-R1IVF1-F1
#
_entry.id   AF-R1IVF1-F1
#
_cell.length_a   1.000
_cell.length_b   1.000
_cell.length_c   1.000
_cell.angle_alpha   90.00
_cell.angle_beta   90.00
_cell.angle_gamma   90.00
#
_symmetry.space_group_name_H-M   'P 1'
#
loop_
_entity.id
_entity.type
_entity.pdbx_description
1 polymer ?
#
loop_
_entity_poly.entity_id
_entity_poly.type
_entity_poly.pdbx_seq_one_letter_code
_entity_poly.pdbx_strand_id
1 'polypeptide(L)'
;MEASAAQRLLSFQSPVYNKPMAYEGLSFKDVASQVGVDFSKVEEIKFVALDGFVATWSKGTTKSPLVVVTGEQGTEGKFTDIGEGKETLNPGPFYVMTTDPKEYNNWIWPFQVYKIELNYQAPKPDYYPSGAEDKPVIMAGYNAFKSTCISCHSINLEGGDIGPELNIPKNITEYRDIEYLKAFIKNPNSYRAKSRMLTFEHLSDQQLNELIEYMAYMGSLKMLDKINE
;
A
#
# COMPACT_ATOMS: atom_id res chain seq x y z
N MET A 1 25.11 19.22 -12.62
CA MET A 1 25.80 19.09 -11.32
C MET A 1 25.03 18.05 -10.53
N GLU A 2 25.58 16.84 -10.42
CA GLU A 2 25.02 15.80 -9.56
C GLU A 2 25.20 16.25 -8.11
N ALA A 3 24.10 16.40 -7.38
CA ALA A 3 24.16 16.64 -5.95
C ALA A 3 24.64 15.34 -5.29
N SER A 4 25.85 15.34 -4.69
CA SER A 4 26.24 14.22 -3.84
C SER A 4 25.30 14.14 -2.65
N ALA A 5 24.92 12.94 -2.21
CA ALA A 5 24.26 12.74 -0.93
C ALA A 5 25.22 13.16 0.18
N ALA A 6 25.10 14.43 0.58
CA ALA A 6 25.86 14.98 1.68
C ALA A 6 25.19 14.54 2.98
N GLN A 7 25.98 14.03 3.90
CA GLN A 7 25.57 13.80 5.27
C GLN A 7 25.00 15.10 5.86
N ARG A 8 23.84 15.02 6.52
CA ARG A 8 23.19 16.15 7.17
C ARG A 8 22.94 15.85 8.63
N LEU A 9 23.02 16.90 9.44
CA LEU A 9 22.48 16.89 10.78
C LEU A 9 20.99 17.22 10.71
N LEU A 10 20.15 16.37 11.28
CA LEU A 10 18.70 16.48 11.24
C LEU A 10 18.15 16.44 12.66
N SER A 11 17.48 17.51 13.08
CA SER A 11 16.98 17.64 14.44
C SER A 11 15.47 17.59 14.48
N PHE A 12 14.91 16.59 15.17
CA PHE A 12 13.47 16.44 15.35
C PHE A 12 13.14 15.57 16.56
N GLN A 13 11.86 15.54 16.94
CA GLN A 13 11.37 14.71 18.04
C GLN A 13 11.50 13.24 17.68
N SER A 14 12.22 12.45 18.48
CA SER A 14 12.25 10.99 18.32
C SER A 14 10.95 10.37 18.86
N PRO A 15 10.22 9.55 18.08
CA PRO A 15 9.13 8.73 18.62
C PRO A 15 9.63 7.56 19.45
N VAL A 16 10.90 7.17 19.28
CA VAL A 16 11.52 6.04 19.97
C VAL A 16 11.93 6.46 21.38
N TYR A 17 12.66 7.57 21.47
CA TYR A 17 13.22 8.06 22.74
C TYR A 17 12.33 9.12 23.42
N ASN A 18 11.22 9.51 22.77
CA ASN A 18 10.29 10.54 23.25
C ASN A 18 10.96 11.87 23.65
N LYS A 19 12.05 12.23 22.96
CA LYS A 19 12.79 13.48 23.17
C LYS A 19 13.33 14.05 21.85
N PRO A 20 13.66 15.35 21.78
CA PRO A 20 14.38 15.90 20.64
C PRO A 20 15.74 15.22 20.49
N MET A 21 16.06 14.79 19.27
CA MET A 21 17.31 14.15 18.92
C MET A 21 17.92 14.82 17.70
N ALA A 22 19.25 14.80 17.61
CA ALA A 22 19.99 15.22 16.44
C ALA A 22 20.60 13.98 15.77
N TYR A 23 20.20 13.73 14.54
CA TYR A 23 20.57 12.56 13.78
C TYR A 23 21.55 12.93 12.68
N GLU A 24 22.52 12.05 12.47
CA GLU A 24 23.36 12.02 11.30
C GLU A 24 22.64 11.16 10.26
N GLY A 25 22.25 11.74 9.12
CA GLY A 25 21.64 10.96 8.04
C GLY A 25 21.77 11.57 6.66
N LEU A 26 21.19 10.87 5.70
CA LEU A 26 21.13 11.23 4.29
C LEU A 26 19.66 11.34 3.88
N SER A 27 19.35 12.30 3.01
CA SER A 27 18.07 12.31 2.31
C SER A 27 17.96 11.03 1.48
N PHE A 28 16.88 10.26 1.63
CA PHE A 28 16.67 9.05 0.83
C PHE A 28 16.67 9.36 -0.66
N LYS A 29 16.12 10.53 -1.05
CA LYS A 29 16.13 11.00 -2.44
C LYS A 29 17.56 11.20 -2.97
N ASP A 30 18.47 11.68 -2.13
CA ASP A 30 19.86 11.90 -2.52
C ASP A 30 20.58 10.55 -2.66
N VAL A 31 20.35 9.62 -1.73
CA VAL A 31 20.84 8.22 -1.81
C VAL A 31 20.36 7.56 -3.10
N ALA A 32 19.07 7.66 -3.40
CA ALA A 32 18.48 7.15 -4.65
C ALA A 32 19.14 7.78 -5.88
N SER A 33 19.33 9.10 -5.91
CA SER A 33 19.95 9.77 -7.07
C SER A 33 21.40 9.33 -7.34
N GLN A 34 22.17 9.03 -6.29
CA GLN A 34 23.56 8.58 -6.43
C GLN A 34 23.68 7.22 -7.14
N VAL A 35 22.67 6.37 -7.00
CA VAL A 35 22.63 5.06 -7.66
C VAL A 35 21.80 5.09 -8.95
N GLY A 36 21.50 6.27 -9.48
CA GLY A 36 20.78 6.45 -10.75
C GLY A 36 19.29 6.11 -10.67
N VAL A 37 18.70 6.10 -9.48
CA VAL A 37 17.27 5.80 -9.29
C VAL A 37 16.43 7.05 -9.55
N ASP A 38 15.53 6.94 -10.51
CA ASP A 38 14.46 7.91 -10.74
C ASP A 38 13.28 7.63 -9.79
N PHE A 39 13.29 8.31 -8.65
CA PHE A 39 12.25 8.16 -7.61
C PHE A 39 10.83 8.42 -8.11
N SER A 40 10.65 9.20 -9.18
CA SER A 40 9.31 9.49 -9.71
C SER A 40 8.60 8.25 -10.25
N LYS A 41 9.37 7.23 -10.65
CA LYS A 41 8.91 5.94 -11.20
C LYS A 41 8.78 4.83 -10.16
N VAL A 42 9.21 5.08 -8.93
CA VAL A 42 9.09 4.11 -7.84
C VAL A 42 7.68 4.19 -7.28
N GLU A 43 6.99 3.05 -7.23
CA GLU A 43 5.62 2.96 -6.70
C GLU A 43 5.62 2.41 -5.28
N GLU A 44 6.55 1.51 -4.97
CA GLU A 44 6.73 0.92 -3.64
C GLU A 44 8.23 0.73 -3.33
N ILE A 45 8.59 0.85 -2.06
CA ILE A 45 9.93 0.61 -1.52
C ILE A 45 9.79 -0.39 -0.38
N LYS A 46 10.60 -1.45 -0.41
CA LYS A 46 10.75 -2.37 0.72
C LYS A 46 12.08 -2.14 1.40
N PHE A 47 12.02 -1.88 2.70
CA PHE A 47 13.18 -1.78 3.57
C PHE A 47 13.30 -3.09 4.35
N VAL A 48 14.36 -3.84 4.07
CA VAL A 48 14.61 -5.15 4.68
C VAL A 48 15.60 -4.97 5.83
N ALA A 49 15.15 -5.35 7.03
CA ALA A 49 15.90 -5.30 8.27
C ALA A 49 16.65 -6.62 8.55
N LEU A 50 17.73 -6.54 9.33
CA LEU A 50 18.58 -7.69 9.67
C LEU A 50 17.83 -8.81 10.41
N ASP A 51 16.79 -8.47 11.16
CA ASP A 51 15.94 -9.39 11.92
C ASP A 51 14.84 -10.06 11.05
N GLY A 52 14.78 -9.75 9.76
CA GLY A 52 13.78 -10.26 8.83
C GLY A 52 12.51 -9.40 8.73
N PHE A 53 12.40 -8.32 9.51
CA PHE A 53 11.31 -7.36 9.35
C PHE A 53 11.41 -6.66 8.00
N VAL A 54 10.24 -6.45 7.35
CA VAL A 54 10.14 -5.73 6.08
C VAL A 54 9.13 -4.61 6.23
N ALA A 55 9.62 -3.37 6.18
CA ALA A 55 8.74 -2.21 6.11
C ALA A 55 8.50 -1.81 4.65
N THR A 56 7.23 -1.79 4.26
CA THR A 56 6.80 -1.37 2.93
C THR A 56 6.36 0.10 2.97
N TRP A 57 6.94 0.93 2.12
CA TRP A 57 6.55 2.33 1.92
C TRP A 57 6.02 2.48 0.49
N SER A 58 4.79 2.97 0.35
CA SER A 58 4.19 3.21 -0.96
C SER A 58 4.12 4.71 -1.24
N LYS A 59 4.10 5.07 -2.53
CA LYS A 59 3.97 6.47 -2.94
C LYS A 59 2.74 7.12 -2.32
N GLY A 60 2.95 8.16 -1.51
CA GLY A 60 1.90 8.89 -0.80
C GLY A 60 1.69 8.49 0.67
N THR A 61 2.39 7.47 1.18
CA THR A 61 2.36 7.09 2.61
C THR A 61 2.75 8.25 3.53
N THR A 62 3.76 9.04 3.14
CA THR A 62 4.20 10.24 3.85
C THR A 62 4.33 11.42 2.88
N LYS A 63 4.06 12.66 3.34
CA LYS A 63 4.37 13.88 2.58
C LYS A 63 5.76 14.40 2.90
N SER A 64 6.23 14.16 4.13
CA SER A 64 7.58 14.50 4.54
C SER A 64 8.60 13.54 3.92
N PRO A 65 9.83 14.01 3.64
CA PRO A 65 10.86 13.19 3.02
C PRO A 65 11.29 12.03 3.93
N LEU A 66 11.68 10.92 3.30
CA LEU A 66 12.37 9.83 3.99
C LEU A 66 13.85 10.17 4.19
N VAL A 67 14.38 9.78 5.34
CA VAL A 67 15.79 9.94 5.71
C VAL A 67 16.36 8.57 6.04
N VAL A 68 17.55 8.29 5.52
CA VAL A 68 18.39 7.17 5.92
C VAL A 68 19.31 7.63 7.03
N VAL A 69 19.09 7.13 8.24
CA VAL A 69 19.86 7.50 9.42
C VAL A 69 21.09 6.61 9.50
N THR A 70 22.25 7.23 9.70
CA THR A 70 23.54 6.55 9.80
C THR A 70 24.18 6.69 11.18
N GLY A 71 23.61 7.53 12.04
CA GLY A 71 23.97 7.65 13.45
C GLY A 71 23.18 8.74 14.19
N GLU A 72 23.41 8.82 15.49
CA GLU A 72 22.90 9.79 16.44
C GLU A 72 24.07 10.66 16.92
N GLN A 73 23.92 11.98 16.81
CA GLN A 73 25.00 12.90 17.12
C GLN A 73 25.48 12.74 18.57
N GLY A 74 26.80 12.58 18.73
CA GLY A 74 27.42 12.45 20.05
C GLY A 74 27.26 11.07 20.69
N THR A 75 26.79 10.06 19.95
CA THR A 75 26.59 8.70 20.47
C THR A 75 27.76 7.80 20.09
N GLU A 76 28.43 7.24 21.10
CA GLU A 76 29.48 6.23 20.91
C GLU A 76 28.86 4.95 20.30
N GLY A 77 29.46 4.40 19.24
CA GLY A 77 28.86 3.29 18.50
C GLY A 77 27.72 3.69 17.55
N LYS A 78 27.51 5.00 17.33
CA LYS A 78 26.56 5.63 16.40
C LYS A 78 25.08 5.55 16.80
N PHE A 79 24.62 4.60 17.61
CA PHE A 79 23.21 4.48 17.96
C PHE A 79 23.01 4.16 19.44
N THR A 80 21.96 4.72 20.03
CA THR A 80 21.49 4.34 21.36
C THR A 80 20.67 3.04 21.24
N ASP A 81 20.92 2.07 22.12
CA ASP A 81 20.10 0.85 22.15
C ASP A 81 18.67 1.16 22.62
N ILE A 82 17.68 0.51 22.00
CA ILE A 82 16.26 0.63 22.31
C ILE A 82 15.83 -0.54 23.20
N GLY A 83 15.10 -0.29 24.28
CA GLY A 83 14.58 -1.31 25.19
C GLY A 83 15.21 -1.27 26.58
N GLU A 84 14.82 -2.21 27.45
CA GLU A 84 15.35 -2.33 28.81
C GLU A 84 15.85 -3.76 29.09
N GLY A 85 16.97 -3.89 29.80
CA GLY A 85 17.47 -5.17 30.28
C GLY A 85 18.14 -6.04 29.21
N LYS A 86 17.70 -7.28 29.05
CA LYS A 86 18.30 -8.25 28.10
C LYS A 86 17.70 -8.19 26.69
N GLU A 87 16.60 -7.45 26.53
CA GLU A 87 15.90 -7.29 25.25
C GLU A 87 16.19 -5.89 24.71
N THR A 88 17.47 -5.62 24.47
CA THR A 88 17.90 -4.39 23.80
C THR A 88 18.07 -4.63 22.32
N LEU A 89 17.64 -3.65 21.52
CA LEU A 89 17.77 -3.62 20.07
C LEU A 89 18.72 -2.47 19.69
N ASN A 90 19.83 -2.79 19.02
CA ASN A 90 20.64 -1.77 18.38
C ASN A 90 20.00 -1.34 17.05
N PRO A 91 19.70 -0.04 16.82
CA PRO A 91 19.05 0.42 15.59
C PRO A 91 19.86 0.30 14.29
N GLY A 92 21.18 0.08 14.38
CA GLY A 92 22.11 0.08 13.26
C GLY A 92 22.03 -1.16 12.36
N PRO A 93 22.69 -1.16 11.18
CA PRO A 93 23.63 -0.13 10.71
C PRO A 93 22.96 1.11 10.13
N PHE A 94 21.70 0.99 9.70
CA PHE A 94 20.87 2.07 9.20
C PHE A 94 19.44 1.89 9.69
N TYR A 95 18.71 2.99 9.82
CA TYR A 95 17.26 2.92 9.92
C TYR A 95 16.62 4.06 9.14
N VAL A 96 15.35 3.89 8.78
CA VAL A 96 14.65 4.83 7.89
C VAL A 96 13.46 5.44 8.60
N MET A 97 13.32 6.75 8.50
CA MET A 97 12.24 7.47 9.16
C MET A 97 11.72 8.64 8.33
N THR A 98 10.50 9.05 8.65
CA THR A 98 9.86 10.27 8.15
C THR A 98 10.20 11.45 9.07
N THR A 99 10.23 12.68 8.55
CA THR A 99 10.73 13.83 9.33
C THR A 99 9.66 14.70 9.98
N ASP A 100 8.36 14.51 9.65
CA ASP A 100 7.26 15.23 10.31
C ASP A 100 6.65 14.39 11.43
N PRO A 101 6.71 14.83 12.71
CA PRO A 101 6.07 14.17 13.84
C PRO A 101 4.60 13.82 13.66
N LYS A 102 3.86 14.57 12.82
CA LYS A 102 2.45 14.29 12.53
C LYS A 102 2.25 13.02 11.68
N GLU A 103 3.29 12.55 11.00
CA GLU A 103 3.24 11.40 10.09
C GLU A 103 3.85 10.13 10.72
N TYR A 104 4.31 10.19 11.97
CA TYR A 104 5.00 9.06 12.62
C TYR A 104 4.14 7.81 12.75
N ASN A 105 2.81 7.97 12.83
CA ASN A 105 1.86 6.86 12.89
C ASN A 105 1.38 6.38 11.51
N ASN A 106 1.79 7.03 10.42
CA ASN A 106 1.37 6.64 9.07
C ASN A 106 2.19 5.47 8.53
N TRP A 107 3.33 5.15 9.16
CA TRP A 107 4.26 4.13 8.68
C TRP A 107 5.17 3.64 9.81
N ILE A 108 5.41 2.34 9.88
CA ILE A 108 6.31 1.74 10.87
C ILE A 108 7.75 1.88 10.39
N TRP A 109 8.58 2.50 11.21
CA TRP A 109 9.98 2.78 10.88
C TRP A 109 10.84 1.53 11.02
N PRO A 110 11.53 1.10 9.96
CA PRO A 110 12.40 -0.07 10.03
C PRO A 110 13.75 0.30 10.66
N PHE A 111 14.12 -0.38 11.72
CA PHE A 111 15.49 -0.42 12.24
C PHE A 111 16.33 -1.46 11.50
N GLN A 112 17.65 -1.39 11.65
CA GLN A 112 18.58 -2.40 11.12
C GLN A 112 18.45 -2.66 9.62
N VAL A 113 18.07 -1.65 8.84
CA VAL A 113 17.93 -1.74 7.39
C VAL A 113 19.29 -2.02 6.78
N TYR A 114 19.39 -3.09 6.00
CA TYR A 114 20.61 -3.44 5.26
C TYR A 114 20.36 -3.55 3.74
N LYS A 115 19.10 -3.68 3.31
CA LYS A 115 18.72 -3.78 1.90
C LYS A 115 17.48 -2.93 1.64
N ILE A 116 17.51 -2.22 0.51
CA ILE A 116 16.40 -1.44 -0.02
C ILE A 116 16.04 -2.05 -1.38
N GLU A 117 14.78 -2.44 -1.55
CA GLU A 117 14.24 -2.93 -2.81
C GLU A 117 13.28 -1.88 -3.38
N LEU A 118 13.46 -1.56 -4.66
CA LEU A 118 12.64 -0.58 -5.36
C LEU A 118 11.70 -1.31 -6.31
N ASN A 119 10.40 -1.13 -6.10
CA ASN A 119 9.35 -1.68 -6.93
C ASN A 119 8.78 -0.56 -7.80
N TYR A 120 9.05 -0.66 -9.10
CA TYR A 120 8.58 0.29 -10.12
C TYR A 120 7.17 -0.02 -10.62
N GLN A 121 6.64 -1.17 -10.22
CA GLN A 121 5.25 -1.54 -10.42
C GLN A 121 4.56 -1.38 -9.07
N ALA A 122 3.45 -0.65 -9.04
CA ALA A 122 2.59 -0.65 -7.86
C ALA A 122 2.24 -2.10 -7.52
N PRO A 123 2.25 -2.49 -6.24
CA PRO A 123 1.79 -3.81 -5.84
C PRO A 123 0.44 -4.05 -6.50
N LYS A 124 0.36 -5.12 -7.28
CA LYS A 124 -0.89 -5.53 -7.92
C LYS A 124 -1.74 -6.11 -6.78
N PRO A 125 -2.82 -5.43 -6.36
CA PRO A 125 -3.71 -6.03 -5.38
C PRO A 125 -4.30 -7.32 -5.96
N ASP A 126 -4.82 -8.20 -5.10
CA ASP A 126 -5.42 -9.47 -5.50
C ASP A 126 -6.71 -9.30 -6.30
N TYR A 127 -7.26 -8.08 -6.28
CA TYR A 127 -8.36 -7.63 -7.13
C TYR A 127 -7.88 -6.98 -8.46
N TYR A 128 -6.59 -7.04 -8.79
CA TYR A 128 -6.09 -6.62 -10.09
C TYR A 128 -6.34 -7.70 -11.16
N PRO A 129 -6.91 -7.37 -12.33
CA PRO A 129 -7.19 -8.33 -13.40
C PRO A 129 -5.92 -8.67 -14.18
N SER A 130 -5.00 -9.42 -13.58
CA SER A 130 -3.73 -9.82 -14.20
C SER A 130 -3.96 -10.58 -15.51
N GLY A 131 -3.32 -10.13 -16.60
CA GLY A 131 -3.52 -10.68 -17.95
C GLY A 131 -4.61 -9.99 -18.77
N ALA A 132 -5.22 -8.92 -18.25
CA ALA A 132 -6.18 -8.08 -18.96
C ALA A 132 -5.62 -6.68 -19.31
N GLU A 133 -4.30 -6.48 -19.23
CA GLU A 133 -3.67 -5.17 -19.46
C GLU A 133 -4.00 -4.56 -20.84
N ASP A 134 -4.22 -5.39 -21.85
CA ASP A 134 -4.60 -5.01 -23.22
C ASP A 134 -6.12 -5.07 -23.49
N LYS A 135 -6.94 -5.34 -22.47
CA LYS A 135 -8.40 -5.47 -22.56
C LYS A 135 -9.07 -4.21 -21.97
N PRO A 136 -9.36 -3.17 -22.79
CA PRO A 136 -9.80 -1.87 -22.30
C PRO A 136 -11.10 -1.92 -21.49
N VAL A 137 -12.04 -2.79 -21.85
CA VAL A 137 -13.33 -2.97 -21.14
C VAL A 137 -13.12 -3.48 -19.71
N ILE A 138 -12.25 -4.47 -19.54
CA ILE A 138 -11.95 -5.06 -18.21
C ILE A 138 -11.17 -4.06 -17.35
N MET A 139 -10.21 -3.37 -17.94
CA MET A 139 -9.44 -2.34 -17.23
C MET A 139 -10.31 -1.13 -16.84
N ALA A 140 -11.28 -0.72 -17.67
CA ALA A 140 -12.26 0.30 -17.31
C ALA A 140 -13.12 -0.16 -16.11
N GLY A 141 -13.61 -1.41 -16.14
CA GLY A 141 -14.34 -2.02 -15.05
C GLY A 141 -13.54 -2.10 -13.75
N TYR A 142 -12.28 -2.54 -13.82
CA TYR A 142 -11.36 -2.57 -12.67
C TYR A 142 -11.18 -1.17 -12.06
N ASN A 143 -10.93 -0.14 -12.87
CA ASN A 143 -10.74 1.21 -12.38
C ASN A 143 -12.00 1.74 -11.68
N ALA A 144 -13.19 1.50 -12.26
CA ALA A 144 -14.47 1.89 -11.68
C ALA A 144 -14.77 1.12 -10.37
N PHE A 145 -14.47 -0.19 -10.33
CA PHE A 145 -14.65 -1.01 -9.14
C PHE A 145 -13.69 -0.58 -8.02
N LYS A 146 -12.43 -0.35 -8.35
CA LYS A 146 -11.39 0.12 -7.42
C LYS A 146 -11.73 1.48 -6.83
N SER A 147 -12.29 2.41 -7.62
CA SER A 147 -12.59 3.75 -7.11
C SER A 147 -13.80 3.79 -6.17
N THR A 148 -14.71 2.82 -6.30
CA THR A 148 -16.08 2.98 -5.77
C THR A 148 -16.56 1.78 -4.97
N CYS A 149 -16.28 0.55 -5.41
CA CYS A 149 -16.90 -0.67 -4.90
C CYS A 149 -16.02 -1.39 -3.87
N ILE A 150 -14.70 -1.38 -4.06
CA ILE A 150 -13.73 -2.11 -3.22
C ILE A 150 -13.69 -1.62 -1.76
N SER A 151 -14.18 -0.42 -1.48
CA SER A 151 -14.26 0.11 -0.11
C SER A 151 -15.29 -0.64 0.75
N CYS A 152 -16.30 -1.23 0.11
CA CYS A 152 -17.35 -2.00 0.79
C CYS A 152 -17.27 -3.49 0.47
N HIS A 153 -16.84 -3.86 -0.73
CA HIS A 153 -16.75 -5.24 -1.19
C HIS A 153 -15.30 -5.71 -1.29
N SER A 154 -15.11 -7.02 -1.28
CA SER A 154 -13.81 -7.66 -1.50
C SER A 154 -13.82 -8.55 -2.73
N ILE A 155 -12.63 -8.78 -3.27
CA ILE A 155 -12.32 -9.74 -4.33
C ILE A 155 -11.08 -10.50 -3.86
N ASN A 156 -11.14 -11.84 -3.82
CA ASN A 156 -10.06 -12.67 -3.27
C ASN A 156 -9.72 -12.31 -1.81
N LEU A 157 -10.74 -11.95 -1.03
CA LEU A 157 -10.65 -11.50 0.36
C LEU A 157 -9.84 -10.22 0.59
N GLU A 158 -9.43 -9.51 -0.46
CA GLU A 158 -8.86 -8.16 -0.36
C GLU A 158 -9.93 -7.11 -0.68
N GLY A 159 -10.09 -6.11 0.19
CA GLY A 159 -11.08 -5.04 0.07
C GLY A 159 -11.90 -4.84 1.35
N GLY A 160 -13.09 -4.28 1.21
CA GLY A 160 -14.03 -4.06 2.32
C GLY A 160 -14.84 -5.31 2.69
N ASP A 161 -15.44 -5.25 3.88
CA ASP A 161 -16.26 -6.31 4.49
C ASP A 161 -17.70 -5.87 4.80
N ILE A 162 -18.08 -4.64 4.42
CA ILE A 162 -19.43 -4.10 4.62
C ILE A 162 -20.44 -4.84 3.73
N GLY A 163 -20.04 -5.07 2.47
CA GLY A 163 -20.73 -5.91 1.51
C GLY A 163 -20.06 -7.30 1.44
N PRO A 164 -20.72 -8.28 0.81
CA PRO A 164 -20.12 -9.59 0.62
C PRO A 164 -18.88 -9.52 -0.28
N GLU A 165 -17.96 -10.46 -0.07
CA GLU A 165 -16.94 -10.85 -1.04
C GLU A 165 -17.64 -11.29 -2.35
N LEU A 166 -17.06 -10.94 -3.51
CA LEU A 166 -17.70 -11.11 -4.82
C LEU A 166 -17.03 -12.14 -5.75
N ASN A 167 -15.92 -12.79 -5.36
CA ASN A 167 -15.13 -13.69 -6.20
C ASN A 167 -15.05 -15.15 -5.70
N ILE A 168 -14.82 -15.39 -4.41
CA ILE A 168 -14.54 -16.72 -3.84
C ILE A 168 -15.45 -17.08 -2.65
N PRO A 169 -15.88 -18.36 -2.53
CA PRO A 169 -15.55 -19.49 -3.39
C PRO A 169 -16.29 -19.47 -4.74
N LYS A 170 -17.39 -18.71 -4.82
CA LYS A 170 -18.22 -18.62 -6.02
C LYS A 170 -18.36 -17.16 -6.44
N ASN A 171 -17.90 -16.83 -7.64
CA ASN A 171 -17.96 -15.46 -8.14
C ASN A 171 -19.41 -15.06 -8.35
N ILE A 172 -19.73 -13.79 -8.10
CA ILE A 172 -21.09 -13.25 -8.20
C ILE A 172 -21.74 -13.51 -9.57
N THR A 173 -20.94 -13.53 -10.64
CA THR A 173 -21.39 -13.77 -12.02
C THR A 173 -21.69 -15.24 -12.33
N GLU A 174 -21.29 -16.19 -11.46
CA GLU A 174 -21.59 -17.62 -11.64
C GLU A 174 -22.99 -18.02 -11.15
N TYR A 175 -23.69 -17.14 -10.42
CA TYR A 175 -25.02 -17.44 -9.88
C TYR A 175 -26.01 -16.27 -9.94
N ARG A 176 -25.58 -15.12 -10.45
CA ARG A 176 -26.46 -14.00 -10.81
C ARG A 176 -26.30 -13.71 -12.29
N ASP A 177 -27.41 -13.58 -12.99
CA ASP A 177 -27.40 -13.16 -14.37
C ASP A 177 -27.03 -11.68 -14.51
N ILE A 178 -26.51 -11.32 -15.69
CA ILE A 178 -25.99 -9.99 -15.99
C ILE A 178 -27.06 -8.91 -15.83
N GLU A 179 -28.29 -9.17 -16.27
CA GLU A 179 -29.38 -8.18 -16.22
C GLU A 179 -29.84 -7.91 -14.78
N TYR A 180 -29.89 -8.96 -13.93
CA TYR A 180 -30.07 -8.81 -12.50
C TYR A 180 -28.97 -7.95 -11.88
N LEU A 181 -27.70 -8.19 -12.21
CA LEU A 181 -26.58 -7.43 -11.65
C LEU A 181 -26.65 -5.95 -12.03
N LYS A 182 -26.94 -5.64 -13.30
CA LYS A 182 -27.12 -4.25 -13.74
C LYS A 182 -28.23 -3.55 -12.98
N ALA A 183 -29.40 -4.17 -12.89
CA ALA A 183 -30.55 -3.58 -12.24
C ALA A 183 -30.35 -3.45 -10.72
N PHE A 184 -29.69 -4.43 -10.09
CA PHE A 184 -29.35 -4.38 -8.68
C PHE A 184 -28.35 -3.25 -8.39
N ILE A 185 -27.27 -3.12 -9.18
CA ILE A 185 -26.28 -2.04 -9.00
C ILE A 185 -26.95 -0.67 -9.20
N LYS A 186 -27.82 -0.52 -10.21
CA LYS A 186 -28.55 0.74 -10.42
C LYS A 186 -29.36 1.10 -9.18
N ASN A 187 -30.20 0.19 -8.68
CA ASN A 187 -31.07 0.48 -7.54
C ASN A 187 -31.25 -0.74 -6.62
N PRO A 188 -30.34 -0.93 -5.64
CA PRO A 188 -30.41 -2.08 -4.72
C PRO A 188 -31.69 -2.10 -3.87
N ASN A 189 -32.27 -0.93 -3.57
CA ASN A 189 -33.49 -0.80 -2.77
C ASN A 189 -34.73 -1.37 -3.47
N SER A 190 -34.72 -1.45 -4.80
CA SER A 190 -35.79 -2.11 -5.57
C SER A 190 -35.82 -3.63 -5.38
N TYR A 191 -34.71 -4.24 -4.94
CA TYR A 191 -34.56 -5.68 -4.70
C TYR A 191 -34.59 -6.05 -3.22
N ARG A 192 -34.11 -5.15 -2.36
CA ARG A 192 -33.98 -5.34 -0.92
C ARG A 192 -34.35 -4.06 -0.19
N ALA A 193 -35.46 -4.09 0.55
CA ALA A 193 -35.85 -2.95 1.37
C ALA A 193 -34.73 -2.59 2.36
N LYS A 194 -34.41 -1.29 2.45
CA LYS A 194 -33.34 -0.76 3.31
C LYS A 194 -31.97 -1.35 2.98
N SER A 195 -31.67 -1.51 1.69
CA SER A 195 -30.34 -1.93 1.27
C SER A 195 -29.29 -0.95 1.79
N ARG A 196 -28.18 -1.49 2.31
CA ARG A 196 -27.01 -0.70 2.72
C ARG A 196 -26.12 -0.31 1.53
N MET A 197 -26.26 -1.00 0.40
CA MET A 197 -25.54 -0.67 -0.83
C MET A 197 -26.13 0.62 -1.44
N LEU A 198 -25.24 1.53 -1.86
CA LEU A 198 -25.60 2.78 -2.50
C LEU A 198 -26.27 2.54 -3.86
N THR A 199 -27.07 3.51 -4.30
CA THR A 199 -27.73 3.54 -5.60
C THR A 199 -26.79 4.14 -6.65
N PHE A 200 -26.68 3.51 -7.81
CA PHE A 200 -25.81 3.94 -8.91
C PHE A 200 -26.59 4.18 -10.23
N GLU A 201 -27.79 4.77 -10.14
CA GLU A 201 -28.66 5.09 -11.29
C GLU A 201 -28.01 5.99 -12.36
N HIS A 202 -26.96 6.71 -11.99
CA HIS A 202 -26.20 7.58 -12.90
C HIS A 202 -25.24 6.82 -13.82
N LEU A 203 -24.97 5.53 -13.56
CA LEU A 203 -24.11 4.72 -14.41
C LEU A 203 -24.84 4.35 -15.71
N SER A 204 -24.16 4.55 -16.84
CA SER A 204 -24.65 4.10 -18.13
C SER A 204 -24.60 2.57 -18.25
N ASP A 205 -25.34 2.02 -19.20
CA ASP A 205 -25.32 0.57 -19.47
C ASP A 205 -23.92 0.10 -19.89
N GLN A 206 -23.14 0.95 -20.56
CA GLN A 206 -21.74 0.67 -20.87
C GLN A 206 -20.90 0.54 -19.60
N GLN A 207 -20.98 1.49 -18.66
CA GLN A 207 -20.21 1.45 -17.41
C GLN A 207 -20.58 0.24 -16.54
N LEU A 208 -21.87 -0.14 -16.55
CA LEU A 208 -22.32 -1.35 -15.86
C LEU A 208 -21.81 -2.62 -16.53
N ASN A 209 -21.78 -2.68 -17.87
CA ASN A 209 -21.16 -3.78 -18.59
C ASN A 209 -19.67 -3.89 -18.24
N GLU A 210 -18.93 -2.79 -18.26
CA GLU A 210 -17.50 -2.76 -17.91
C GLU A 210 -17.26 -3.31 -16.49
N LEU A 211 -18.05 -2.89 -15.49
CA LEU A 211 -17.99 -3.43 -14.12
C LEU A 211 -18.24 -4.94 -14.07
N ILE A 212 -19.26 -5.42 -14.78
CA ILE A 212 -19.63 -6.84 -14.79
C ILE A 212 -18.58 -7.68 -15.52
N GLU A 213 -18.04 -7.20 -16.64
CA GLU A 213 -16.94 -7.86 -17.37
C GLU A 213 -15.68 -7.99 -16.51
N TYR A 214 -15.35 -6.95 -15.73
CA TYR A 214 -14.28 -7.05 -14.74
C TYR A 214 -14.57 -8.10 -13.66
N MET A 215 -15.76 -8.08 -13.04
CA MET A 215 -16.12 -9.07 -12.02
C MET A 215 -16.11 -10.50 -12.58
N ALA A 216 -16.59 -10.69 -13.82
CA ALA A 216 -16.56 -11.98 -14.51
C ALA A 216 -15.12 -12.44 -14.77
N TYR A 217 -14.24 -11.52 -15.21
CA TYR A 217 -12.83 -11.83 -15.43
C TYR A 217 -12.13 -12.29 -14.15
N MET A 218 -12.40 -11.64 -13.01
CA MET A 218 -11.87 -12.07 -11.71
C MET A 218 -12.30 -13.48 -11.32
N GLY A 219 -13.44 -13.96 -11.81
CA GLY A 219 -13.89 -15.35 -11.66
C GLY A 219 -12.93 -16.39 -12.27
N SER A 220 -12.09 -15.98 -13.22
CA SER A 220 -11.00 -16.81 -13.75
C SER A 220 -9.69 -16.72 -12.95
N LEU A 221 -9.60 -15.79 -11.99
CA LEU A 221 -8.45 -15.49 -11.14
C LEU A 221 -8.76 -15.69 -9.65
N LYS A 222 -9.54 -16.73 -9.33
CA LYS A 222 -9.90 -17.06 -7.94
C LYS A 222 -8.69 -17.55 -7.14
N MET A 223 -8.50 -16.98 -5.95
CA MET A 223 -7.50 -17.42 -4.97
C MET A 223 -8.17 -18.24 -3.86
N LEU A 224 -8.47 -19.51 -4.15
CA LEU A 224 -9.24 -20.39 -3.24
C LEU A 224 -8.43 -20.81 -2.00
N ASP A 225 -7.11 -20.77 -2.07
CA ASP A 225 -6.18 -21.02 -0.98
C ASP A 225 -6.42 -20.08 0.21
N LYS A 226 -6.75 -18.81 -0.07
CA LYS A 226 -7.03 -17.79 0.95
C LYS A 226 -8.25 -18.06 1.84
N ILE A 227 -9.13 -18.97 1.45
CA ILE A 227 -10.32 -19.32 2.26
C ILE A 227 -9.91 -19.94 3.60
N ASN A 228 -8.74 -20.56 3.67
CA ASN A 228 -8.26 -21.29 4.83
C ASN A 228 -7.06 -20.62 5.54
N GLU A 229 -6.71 -19.40 5.16
CA GLU A 229 -5.71 -18.56 5.84
C GLU A 229 -6.29 -17.92 7.11
#